data_AF-A0A3N0B2N3-F1
#
_entry.id   AF-A0A3N0B2N3-F1
#
_cell.length_a   1.000
_cell.length_b   1.000
_cell.length_c   1.000
_cell.angle_alpha   90.00
_cell.angle_beta   90.00
_cell.angle_gamma   90.00
#
_symmetry.space_group_name_H-M   'P 1'
#
loop_
_entity.id
_entity.type
_entity.pdbx_description
1 polymer ?
#
loop_
_entity_poly.entity_id
_entity_poly.type
_entity_poly.pdbx_seq_one_letter_code
_entity_poly.pdbx_strand_id
1 'polypeptide(L)'
;MDFSEEGDEVIVEDSSTQGENELSSGSEGEESAAPESQPANDKEEVIEPDDSDEDIDLAQFANSWRFSDGVPANAISAFAKASTVTWSEEDGVYIGSNGMRVEGASAFGIDVSQWNGDIDWSRVKASGVDYAIIRIGYGGDDPSQDDPYFYEYVNGARAAGLDIGVYIYSYGWDAATGRSEAEHVLRLLRSAGLSPSDLAYPVYYDLEQESKSGKGPCGIDDQGNEKLASNSDLLAMTKAFASIIESAGYDVGVYANLNWWNNYLTSSEYNQWDRWVAQYNAQCDYTGEYSMWQCMSNGGVDGISGNIDINFWFGDSLEATGLIQEGSNYKYILDDGSLLINSWKDVEDKRYYFGEDGYAFKWGHQIGGKFYYFNSDCSMFTGLLTWASDGGKSYFGPDGAAVSGWQTVGGSRYYFDPDAWFFRALKWGHDIDGKRYYFDEQSRMVTGWVTWNSDGTRSYFGDDGVALSGWQTVGGKRYYFDPANACHGARWNVQIGGKFYYFNSDCSMFTGLLTWASDGGKSYFGPDGAAVSGWQTVGGSRYYFDPDAWFFRALKWGHDIDG
;
A
#
# COMPACT_ATOMS: atom_id res chain seq x y z
N MET A 1 -21.42 19.46 -4.21
CA MET A 1 -21.23 18.40 -3.19
C MET A 1 -19.79 18.55 -2.77
N ASP A 2 -19.57 19.26 -1.67
CA ASP A 2 -18.24 19.51 -1.12
C ASP A 2 -17.82 18.26 -0.34
N PHE A 3 -16.67 17.70 -0.70
CA PHE A 3 -15.95 16.76 0.15
C PHE A 3 -15.05 17.59 1.07
N SER A 4 -15.44 17.67 2.34
CA SER A 4 -14.54 18.07 3.43
C SER A 4 -13.66 16.88 3.76
N GLU A 5 -12.41 16.90 3.33
CA GLU A 5 -11.38 16.05 3.94
C GLU A 5 -11.08 16.61 5.33
N GLU A 6 -11.47 15.86 6.36
CA GLU A 6 -11.00 16.06 7.71
C GLU A 6 -9.49 15.79 7.71
N GLY A 7 -8.70 16.84 7.88
CA GLY A 7 -7.25 16.72 8.03
C GLY A 7 -6.94 16.12 9.39
N ASP A 8 -6.70 14.81 9.43
CA ASP A 8 -6.32 14.10 10.64
C ASP A 8 -4.92 14.54 11.12
N GLU A 9 -4.85 14.92 12.39
CA GLU A 9 -3.61 15.27 13.07
C GLU A 9 -2.89 13.98 13.50
N VAL A 10 -1.67 13.76 12.99
CA VAL A 10 -0.87 12.57 13.33
C VAL A 10 0.22 12.93 14.34
N ILE A 11 0.35 12.12 15.40
CA ILE A 11 1.35 12.27 16.46
C ILE A 11 2.46 11.22 16.27
N VAL A 12 3.73 11.63 16.19
CA VAL A 12 4.86 10.73 15.90
C VAL A 12 6.05 10.89 16.86
N GLU A 13 6.70 9.79 17.23
CA GLU A 13 7.88 9.77 18.11
C GLU A 13 9.18 10.07 17.33
N ASP A 14 10.12 10.77 17.99
CA ASP A 14 11.41 11.14 17.42
C ASP A 14 12.40 9.95 17.56
N SER A 15 12.91 9.41 16.44
CA SER A 15 13.95 8.39 16.44
C SER A 15 15.29 9.00 16.04
N SER A 16 16.00 9.54 17.03
CA SER A 16 17.43 9.83 16.91
C SER A 16 18.21 8.91 17.84
N THR A 17 18.83 7.85 17.31
CA THR A 17 20.04 7.27 17.91
C THR A 17 20.90 6.53 16.88
N GLN A 18 22.17 6.91 16.89
CA GLN A 18 23.31 6.26 16.25
C GLN A 18 23.58 4.91 16.94
N GLY A 19 24.09 3.94 16.17
CA GLY A 19 24.26 2.56 16.62
C GLY A 19 25.48 2.29 17.50
N GLU A 20 25.57 1.04 17.97
CA GLU A 20 26.82 0.28 18.13
C GLU A 20 26.50 -1.21 18.37
N ASN A 21 27.33 -2.06 17.76
CA ASN A 21 27.38 -3.52 17.89
C ASN A 21 27.57 -3.99 19.33
N GLU A 22 27.00 -5.15 19.69
CA GLU A 22 27.78 -6.14 20.44
C GLU A 22 27.28 -7.58 20.22
N LEU A 23 28.25 -8.45 19.97
CA LEU A 23 28.17 -9.90 19.81
C LEU A 23 28.05 -10.60 21.18
N SER A 24 27.29 -11.70 21.23
CA SER A 24 27.52 -12.86 22.12
C SER A 24 26.61 -14.01 21.64
N SER A 25 27.09 -15.10 21.04
CA SER A 25 27.94 -16.21 21.55
C SER A 25 27.23 -17.22 22.47
N GLY A 26 27.25 -18.49 22.03
CA GLY A 26 27.13 -19.74 22.80
C GLY A 26 25.71 -20.26 23.07
N SER A 27 25.40 -21.55 23.05
CA SER A 27 26.02 -22.82 22.61
C SER A 27 25.08 -23.95 23.06
N GLU A 28 24.96 -25.00 22.23
CA GLU A 28 24.85 -26.44 22.58
C GLU A 28 23.79 -26.94 23.60
N GLY A 29 22.93 -27.86 23.13
CA GLY A 29 22.86 -29.24 23.63
C GLY A 29 21.43 -29.50 24.17
N GLU A 30 20.78 -30.65 24.11
CA GLU A 30 21.18 -32.05 24.00
C GLU A 30 19.98 -32.89 23.48
N GLU A 31 20.32 -34.11 23.06
CA GLU A 31 19.50 -35.25 22.67
C GLU A 31 18.44 -35.70 23.70
N SER A 32 17.38 -36.38 23.22
CA SER A 32 16.95 -37.71 23.68
C SER A 32 15.72 -38.13 22.85
N ALA A 33 15.76 -39.23 22.09
CA ALA A 33 15.61 -40.63 22.47
C ALA A 33 14.29 -41.20 21.91
N ALA A 34 14.42 -42.10 20.94
CA ALA A 34 13.37 -42.99 20.46
C ALA A 34 13.01 -44.06 21.51
N PRO A 35 11.89 -44.77 21.31
CA PRO A 35 11.98 -46.23 21.42
C PRO A 35 11.26 -47.01 20.32
N GLU A 36 11.65 -48.28 20.28
CA GLU A 36 11.48 -49.33 19.28
C GLU A 36 10.09 -49.99 19.17
N SER A 37 9.73 -50.28 17.92
CA SER A 37 9.21 -51.51 17.27
C SER A 37 8.40 -52.62 17.98
N GLN A 38 7.46 -53.19 17.20
CA GLN A 38 7.13 -54.62 16.89
C GLN A 38 5.60 -54.90 16.92
N PRO A 39 5.04 -55.90 16.20
CA PRO A 39 5.26 -56.31 14.80
C PRO A 39 3.93 -56.61 14.02
N ALA A 40 4.11 -57.13 12.80
CA ALA A 40 3.19 -57.39 11.68
C ALA A 40 1.95 -58.28 11.92
N ASN A 41 0.98 -58.18 10.98
CA ASN A 41 0.16 -59.32 10.57
C ASN A 41 -0.26 -59.20 9.09
N ASP A 42 0.26 -60.12 8.28
CA ASP A 42 -0.11 -60.36 6.88
C ASP A 42 -1.52 -60.94 6.76
N LYS A 43 -2.29 -60.48 5.77
CA LYS A 43 -3.27 -61.31 5.06
C LYS A 43 -3.41 -60.83 3.61
N GLU A 44 -2.84 -61.63 2.71
CA GLU A 44 -3.17 -61.67 1.29
C GLU A 44 -4.63 -62.11 1.11
N GLU A 45 -5.38 -61.43 0.24
CA GLU A 45 -6.61 -61.97 -0.32
C GLU A 45 -6.59 -61.78 -1.85
N VAL A 46 -6.67 -62.91 -2.54
CA VAL A 46 -6.66 -63.08 -3.99
C VAL A 46 -8.07 -62.84 -4.52
N ILE A 47 -8.24 -61.97 -5.52
CA ILE A 47 -9.49 -61.85 -6.29
C ILE A 47 -9.16 -61.92 -7.78
N GLU A 48 -9.69 -62.95 -8.44
CA GLU A 48 -9.73 -63.11 -9.91
C GLU A 48 -10.88 -62.28 -10.52
N PRO A 49 -10.81 -61.89 -11.81
CA PRO A 49 -11.66 -60.84 -12.37
C PRO A 49 -13.04 -61.38 -12.78
N ASP A 50 -14.07 -60.56 -12.54
CA ASP A 50 -15.43 -60.77 -13.06
C ASP A 50 -15.64 -59.82 -14.25
N ASP A 51 -15.98 -60.41 -15.39
CA ASP A 51 -16.34 -59.74 -16.64
C ASP A 51 -17.79 -59.24 -16.52
N SER A 52 -17.99 -57.92 -16.46
CA SER A 52 -19.26 -57.32 -16.84
C SER A 52 -19.03 -55.96 -17.48
N ASP A 53 -19.21 -55.94 -18.80
CA ASP A 53 -19.36 -54.74 -19.62
C ASP A 53 -20.50 -53.86 -19.08
N GLU A 54 -20.16 -52.68 -18.56
CA GLU A 54 -21.06 -51.55 -18.45
C GLU A 54 -20.48 -50.37 -19.23
N ASP A 55 -21.32 -49.80 -20.09
CA ASP A 55 -21.03 -48.67 -20.99
C ASP A 55 -20.38 -47.50 -20.23
N ILE A 56 -19.09 -47.28 -20.48
CA ILE A 56 -18.36 -46.12 -19.98
C ILE A 56 -18.72 -44.93 -20.87
N ASP A 57 -19.33 -43.91 -20.26
CA ASP A 57 -19.58 -42.61 -20.88
C ASP A 57 -18.25 -41.95 -21.28
N LEU A 58 -17.96 -41.95 -22.58
CA LEU A 58 -16.69 -41.51 -23.19
C LEU A 58 -16.51 -39.98 -23.23
N ALA A 59 -17.19 -39.22 -22.36
CA ALA A 59 -17.14 -37.76 -22.28
C ALA A 59 -16.13 -37.22 -21.25
N GLN A 60 -15.37 -38.07 -20.58
CA GLN A 60 -14.42 -37.67 -19.54
C GLN A 60 -13.03 -38.15 -19.93
N PHE A 61 -12.02 -37.31 -19.70
CA PHE A 61 -10.56 -37.52 -19.61
C PHE A 61 -9.81 -36.41 -20.38
N ALA A 62 -9.01 -35.60 -19.67
CA ALA A 62 -7.95 -34.77 -20.27
C ALA A 62 -6.98 -35.69 -21.02
N ASN A 63 -6.63 -35.41 -22.28
CA ASN A 63 -6.31 -36.46 -23.27
C ASN A 63 -4.81 -36.77 -23.50
N SER A 64 -3.88 -36.21 -22.73
CA SER A 64 -2.44 -36.40 -22.97
C SER A 64 -1.94 -37.85 -22.77
N TRP A 65 -2.59 -38.66 -21.92
CA TRP A 65 -2.34 -40.10 -21.73
C TRP A 65 -2.54 -40.99 -22.99
N ARG A 66 -3.09 -40.46 -24.11
CA ARG A 66 -3.10 -41.17 -25.41
C ARG A 66 -1.73 -41.17 -26.09
N PHE A 67 -0.74 -40.48 -25.55
CA PHE A 67 0.60 -40.37 -26.09
C PHE A 67 1.63 -41.03 -25.17
N SER A 68 2.45 -41.93 -25.72
CA SER A 68 3.67 -42.45 -25.08
C SER A 68 4.86 -41.79 -25.78
N ASP A 69 5.80 -41.22 -25.03
CA ASP A 69 6.94 -40.47 -25.57
C ASP A 69 6.55 -39.35 -26.55
N GLY A 70 5.35 -38.76 -26.39
CA GLY A 70 4.84 -37.71 -27.28
C GLY A 70 4.27 -38.20 -28.62
N VAL A 71 3.99 -39.50 -28.79
CA VAL A 71 3.43 -40.11 -30.03
C VAL A 71 2.14 -40.89 -29.72
N PRO A 72 1.10 -40.88 -30.58
CA PRO A 72 -0.15 -41.63 -30.35
C PRO A 72 0.12 -43.12 -30.07
N ALA A 73 -0.41 -43.63 -28.96
CA ALA A 73 -0.18 -44.98 -28.48
C ALA A 73 -0.90 -46.05 -29.34
N ASN A 74 -0.33 -46.36 -30.50
CA ASN A 74 -0.67 -47.55 -31.30
C ASN A 74 0.54 -48.49 -31.44
N ALA A 75 1.21 -48.79 -30.33
CA ALA A 75 2.10 -49.94 -30.19
C ALA A 75 2.34 -50.18 -28.69
N ILE A 76 2.11 -51.41 -28.24
CA ILE A 76 2.37 -51.85 -26.86
C ILE A 76 3.85 -51.59 -26.55
N SER A 77 4.14 -50.60 -25.71
CA SER A 77 5.44 -50.44 -25.05
C SER A 77 5.24 -50.81 -23.57
N ALA A 78 6.02 -51.79 -23.11
CA ALA A 78 5.90 -52.43 -21.81
C ALA A 78 6.56 -51.59 -20.69
N PHE A 79 6.25 -50.29 -20.61
CA PHE A 79 6.64 -49.42 -19.49
C PHE A 79 5.45 -48.99 -18.61
N ALA A 80 4.21 -49.33 -18.99
CA ALA A 80 2.98 -48.94 -18.30
C ALA A 80 2.66 -49.75 -17.02
N LYS A 81 3.66 -49.99 -16.16
CA LYS A 81 3.47 -50.34 -14.75
C LYS A 81 4.65 -49.78 -13.96
N ALA A 82 4.67 -48.48 -13.72
CA ALA A 82 5.71 -47.85 -12.92
C ALA A 82 5.06 -47.05 -11.79
N SER A 83 5.47 -47.38 -10.57
CA SER A 83 5.19 -46.68 -9.32
C SER A 83 5.30 -45.17 -9.45
N THR A 84 4.45 -44.46 -8.73
CA THR A 84 4.53 -43.01 -8.49
C THR A 84 5.96 -42.54 -8.25
N VAL A 85 6.42 -41.56 -9.03
CA VAL A 85 7.78 -41.01 -8.95
C VAL A 85 7.78 -39.72 -8.12
N THR A 86 8.58 -39.69 -7.05
CA THR A 86 8.76 -38.51 -6.19
C THR A 86 10.08 -37.81 -6.53
N TRP A 87 10.16 -36.51 -6.27
CA TRP A 87 11.30 -35.67 -6.67
C TRP A 87 12.03 -35.08 -5.46
N SER A 88 13.32 -34.82 -5.66
CA SER A 88 14.21 -34.15 -4.71
C SER A 88 15.23 -33.31 -5.48
N GLU A 89 15.84 -32.33 -4.82
CA GLU A 89 16.86 -31.47 -5.42
C GLU A 89 18.20 -31.68 -4.71
N GLU A 90 19.27 -31.88 -5.48
CA GLU A 90 20.65 -32.04 -5.00
C GLU A 90 21.60 -31.28 -5.93
N ASP A 91 22.33 -30.30 -5.37
CA ASP A 91 23.30 -29.46 -6.07
C ASP A 91 22.77 -28.79 -7.36
N GLY A 92 21.52 -28.30 -7.35
CA GLY A 92 20.88 -27.65 -8.49
C GLY A 92 20.38 -28.62 -9.57
N VAL A 93 20.23 -29.90 -9.24
CA VAL A 93 19.69 -30.94 -10.13
C VAL A 93 18.50 -31.62 -9.47
N TYR A 94 17.40 -31.72 -10.20
CA TYR A 94 16.23 -32.47 -9.74
C TYR A 94 16.39 -33.96 -10.05
N ILE A 95 16.19 -34.80 -9.04
CA ILE A 95 16.38 -36.25 -9.09
C ILE A 95 15.07 -36.94 -8.70
N GLY A 96 14.51 -37.70 -9.64
CA GLY A 96 13.35 -38.55 -9.43
C GLY A 96 13.72 -39.86 -8.73
N SER A 97 12.80 -40.45 -7.96
CA SER A 97 13.02 -41.72 -7.26
C SER A 97 13.30 -42.91 -8.19
N ASN A 98 12.99 -42.77 -9.48
CA ASN A 98 13.33 -43.71 -10.55
C ASN A 98 14.75 -43.49 -11.13
N GLY A 99 15.51 -42.53 -10.63
CA GLY A 99 16.85 -42.16 -11.10
C GLY A 99 16.87 -41.17 -12.27
N MET A 100 15.71 -40.66 -12.70
CA MET A 100 15.65 -39.58 -13.69
C MET A 100 16.30 -38.31 -13.15
N ARG A 101 17.06 -37.62 -13.99
CA ARG A 101 17.77 -36.39 -13.63
C ARG A 101 17.36 -35.27 -14.57
N VAL A 102 16.99 -34.13 -14.01
CA VAL A 102 16.64 -32.92 -14.76
C VAL A 102 17.63 -31.83 -14.37
N GLU A 103 18.55 -31.54 -15.29
CA GLU A 103 19.62 -30.57 -15.11
C GLU A 103 19.23 -29.23 -15.74
N GLY A 104 19.60 -28.12 -15.09
CA GLY A 104 19.38 -26.76 -15.63
C GLY A 104 17.97 -26.20 -15.44
N ALA A 105 17.07 -26.94 -14.79
CA ALA A 105 15.78 -26.39 -14.38
C ALA A 105 15.97 -25.43 -13.19
N SER A 106 15.30 -24.28 -13.24
CA SER A 106 15.30 -23.25 -12.20
C SER A 106 14.17 -23.42 -11.18
N ALA A 107 13.11 -24.16 -11.52
CA ALA A 107 12.01 -24.48 -10.60
C ALA A 107 11.32 -25.81 -10.93
N PHE A 108 10.75 -26.45 -9.92
CA PHE A 108 9.94 -27.66 -10.00
C PHE A 108 8.47 -27.33 -9.72
N GLY A 109 7.57 -27.75 -10.62
CA GLY A 109 6.16 -27.41 -10.52
C GLY A 109 5.21 -28.53 -10.90
N ILE A 110 3.93 -28.26 -10.68
CA ILE A 110 2.81 -29.12 -11.06
C ILE A 110 1.80 -28.33 -11.89
N ASP A 111 0.96 -29.03 -12.64
CA ASP A 111 -0.26 -28.47 -13.19
C ASP A 111 -1.48 -29.23 -12.68
N VAL A 112 -2.55 -28.49 -12.36
CA VAL A 112 -3.71 -29.02 -11.64
C VAL A 112 -5.02 -28.59 -12.27
N SER A 113 -6.03 -29.44 -12.13
CA SER A 113 -7.41 -29.21 -12.55
C SER A 113 -8.38 -29.95 -11.64
N GLN A 114 -9.69 -29.86 -11.92
CA GLN A 114 -10.71 -30.62 -11.19
C GLN A 114 -10.42 -32.12 -11.01
N TRP A 115 -9.58 -32.71 -11.86
CA TRP A 115 -9.22 -34.13 -11.81
C TRP A 115 -8.32 -34.50 -10.62
N ASN A 116 -7.69 -33.51 -9.98
CA ASN A 116 -6.80 -33.74 -8.83
C ASN A 116 -7.53 -33.73 -7.49
N GLY A 117 -8.80 -33.28 -7.45
CA GLY A 117 -9.64 -33.31 -6.25
C GLY A 117 -9.11 -32.44 -5.11
N ASP A 118 -9.22 -32.92 -3.88
CA ASP A 118 -8.78 -32.14 -2.72
C ASP A 118 -7.24 -32.14 -2.60
N ILE A 119 -6.65 -30.95 -2.44
CA ILE A 119 -5.19 -30.75 -2.36
C ILE A 119 -4.80 -30.14 -1.02
N ASP A 120 -3.86 -30.77 -0.31
CA ASP A 120 -3.17 -30.18 0.83
C ASP A 120 -1.96 -29.36 0.37
N TRP A 121 -2.20 -28.09 0.07
CA TRP A 121 -1.20 -27.17 -0.49
C TRP A 121 0.01 -26.93 0.42
N SER A 122 -0.16 -27.04 1.75
CA SER A 122 0.96 -26.91 2.67
C SER A 122 1.93 -28.08 2.55
N ARG A 123 1.40 -29.30 2.35
CA ARG A 123 2.23 -30.49 2.09
C ARG A 123 2.83 -30.47 0.69
N VAL A 124 2.10 -29.97 -0.29
CA VAL A 124 2.64 -29.74 -1.66
C VAL A 124 3.87 -28.85 -1.60
N LYS A 125 3.79 -27.68 -0.96
CA LYS A 125 4.96 -26.79 -0.78
C LYS A 125 6.09 -27.47 -0.03
N ALA A 126 5.78 -28.18 1.06
CA ALA A 126 6.78 -28.88 1.86
C ALA A 126 7.48 -30.03 1.10
N SER A 127 6.84 -30.56 0.04
CA SER A 127 7.43 -31.59 -0.83
C SER A 127 8.42 -31.03 -1.86
N GLY A 128 8.65 -29.71 -1.87
CA GLY A 128 9.62 -29.04 -2.74
C GLY A 128 9.03 -28.42 -4.00
N VAL A 129 7.70 -28.45 -4.17
CA VAL A 129 7.04 -27.78 -5.31
C VAL A 129 7.19 -26.26 -5.17
N ASP A 130 7.61 -25.60 -6.24
CA ASP A 130 7.81 -24.15 -6.30
C ASP A 130 6.56 -23.43 -6.82
N TYR A 131 5.90 -24.01 -7.83
CA TYR A 131 4.77 -23.40 -8.52
C TYR A 131 3.66 -24.37 -8.94
N ALA A 132 2.47 -23.81 -9.20
CA ALA A 132 1.34 -24.54 -9.79
C ALA A 132 0.74 -23.79 -11.00
N ILE A 133 0.58 -24.48 -12.12
CA ILE A 133 -0.20 -23.98 -13.28
C ILE A 133 -1.63 -24.51 -13.17
N ILE A 134 -2.58 -23.63 -12.88
CA ILE A 134 -3.93 -24.01 -12.45
C ILE A 134 -4.90 -23.89 -13.62
N ARG A 135 -5.69 -24.94 -13.90
CA ARG A 135 -6.72 -24.86 -14.93
C ARG A 135 -7.80 -23.88 -14.52
N ILE A 136 -8.02 -22.88 -15.37
CA ILE A 136 -9.07 -21.88 -15.15
C ILE A 136 -10.41 -22.33 -15.71
N GLY A 137 -10.39 -23.10 -16.79
CA GLY A 137 -11.57 -23.64 -17.46
C GLY A 137 -11.20 -24.41 -18.71
N TYR A 138 -12.19 -24.70 -19.53
CA TYR A 138 -12.03 -25.27 -20.86
C TYR A 138 -13.02 -24.62 -21.83
N GLY A 139 -12.74 -24.62 -23.13
CA GLY A 139 -13.66 -24.11 -24.13
C GLY A 139 -14.02 -22.62 -24.00
N GLY A 140 -15.14 -22.21 -24.58
CA GLY A 140 -15.52 -20.80 -24.71
C GLY A 140 -16.03 -20.20 -23.40
N ASP A 141 -16.29 -18.88 -23.42
CA ASP A 141 -16.78 -18.12 -22.26
C ASP A 141 -18.20 -18.52 -21.80
N ASP A 142 -18.30 -19.68 -21.15
CA ASP A 142 -19.50 -20.27 -20.59
C ASP A 142 -19.22 -20.71 -19.14
N PRO A 143 -19.98 -20.25 -18.14
CA PRO A 143 -19.80 -20.64 -16.74
C PRO A 143 -19.87 -22.16 -16.47
N SER A 144 -20.52 -22.94 -17.34
CA SER A 144 -20.57 -24.40 -17.24
C SER A 144 -19.25 -25.07 -17.62
N GLN A 145 -18.31 -24.32 -18.21
CA GLN A 145 -16.98 -24.76 -18.59
C GLN A 145 -15.88 -24.15 -17.69
N ASP A 146 -16.25 -23.42 -16.64
CA ASP A 146 -15.34 -23.00 -15.57
C ASP A 146 -14.80 -24.25 -14.84
N ASP A 147 -13.52 -24.27 -14.49
CA ASP A 147 -13.02 -25.33 -13.62
C ASP A 147 -13.56 -25.11 -12.19
N PRO A 148 -14.32 -26.05 -11.61
CA PRO A 148 -14.95 -25.87 -10.31
C PRO A 148 -13.95 -25.69 -9.16
N TYR A 149 -12.70 -26.13 -9.33
CA TYR A 149 -11.65 -26.00 -8.33
C TYR A 149 -10.76 -24.76 -8.52
N PHE A 150 -10.91 -24.00 -9.62
CA PHE A 150 -10.03 -22.87 -9.95
C PHE A 150 -9.80 -21.91 -8.77
N TYR A 151 -10.89 -21.40 -8.17
CA TYR A 151 -10.79 -20.46 -7.06
C TYR A 151 -10.17 -21.08 -5.80
N GLU A 152 -10.50 -22.33 -5.51
CA GLU A 152 -9.97 -23.04 -4.35
C GLU A 152 -8.47 -23.25 -4.49
N TYR A 153 -8.02 -23.70 -5.66
CA TYR A 153 -6.63 -23.96 -5.95
C TYR A 153 -5.78 -22.69 -5.98
N VAL A 154 -6.28 -21.61 -6.60
CA VAL A 154 -5.58 -20.31 -6.57
C VAL A 154 -5.38 -19.85 -5.13
N ASN A 155 -6.42 -19.89 -4.32
CA ASN A 155 -6.35 -19.43 -2.93
C ASN A 155 -5.43 -20.33 -2.09
N GLY A 156 -5.54 -21.65 -2.26
CA GLY A 156 -4.75 -22.63 -1.52
C GLY A 156 -3.26 -22.58 -1.86
N ALA A 157 -2.92 -22.52 -3.15
CA ALA A 157 -1.54 -22.43 -3.61
C ALA A 157 -0.87 -21.15 -3.12
N ARG A 158 -1.52 -19.98 -3.31
CA ARG A 158 -0.99 -18.70 -2.84
C ARG A 158 -0.83 -18.65 -1.32
N ALA A 159 -1.81 -19.19 -0.57
CA ALA A 159 -1.72 -19.23 0.89
C ALA A 159 -0.56 -20.11 1.39
N ALA A 160 -0.16 -21.13 0.63
CA ALA A 160 0.99 -21.97 0.91
C ALA A 160 2.33 -21.37 0.43
N GLY A 161 2.32 -20.20 -0.23
CA GLY A 161 3.52 -19.55 -0.77
C GLY A 161 4.06 -20.23 -2.04
N LEU A 162 3.17 -20.80 -2.85
CA LEU A 162 3.49 -21.24 -4.22
C LEU A 162 3.25 -20.11 -5.19
N ASP A 163 4.14 -19.99 -6.17
CA ASP A 163 3.89 -19.17 -7.35
C ASP A 163 2.81 -19.82 -8.21
N ILE A 164 2.05 -19.01 -8.96
CA ILE A 164 0.96 -19.50 -9.79
C ILE A 164 1.05 -19.02 -11.23
N GLY A 165 0.63 -19.89 -12.13
CA GLY A 165 0.18 -19.57 -13.48
C GLY A 165 -1.21 -20.16 -13.71
N VAL A 166 -1.79 -19.91 -14.88
CA VAL A 166 -3.08 -20.51 -15.25
C VAL A 166 -3.05 -21.06 -16.67
N TYR A 167 -3.92 -22.02 -16.96
CA TYR A 167 -4.14 -22.49 -18.32
C TYR A 167 -5.61 -22.69 -18.63
N ILE A 168 -5.96 -22.57 -19.91
CA ILE A 168 -7.29 -22.92 -20.44
C ILE A 168 -7.15 -24.01 -21.49
N TYR A 169 -7.88 -25.11 -21.30
CA TYR A 169 -7.93 -26.22 -22.25
C TYR A 169 -8.80 -25.84 -23.45
N SER A 170 -8.23 -25.78 -24.66
CA SER A 170 -8.97 -25.32 -25.83
C SER A 170 -9.90 -26.38 -26.41
N TYR A 171 -11.14 -25.98 -26.70
CA TYR A 171 -12.02 -26.68 -27.64
C TYR A 171 -12.19 -25.90 -28.95
N GLY A 172 -11.42 -24.84 -29.15
CA GLY A 172 -11.51 -23.99 -30.32
C GLY A 172 -10.99 -24.61 -31.61
N TRP A 173 -11.40 -24.02 -32.73
CA TRP A 173 -10.96 -24.40 -34.07
C TRP A 173 -10.76 -23.22 -35.01
N ASP A 174 -11.01 -21.97 -34.58
CA ASP A 174 -10.81 -20.76 -35.38
C ASP A 174 -10.61 -19.51 -34.51
N ALA A 175 -10.38 -18.36 -35.15
CA ALA A 175 -10.17 -17.10 -34.45
C ALA A 175 -11.36 -16.64 -33.59
N ALA A 176 -12.59 -17.07 -33.87
CA ALA A 176 -13.74 -16.68 -33.04
C ALA A 176 -13.78 -17.47 -31.74
N THR A 177 -13.52 -18.78 -31.79
CA THR A 177 -13.42 -19.61 -30.58
C THR A 177 -12.24 -19.17 -29.70
N GLY A 178 -11.09 -18.85 -30.30
CA GLY A 178 -9.93 -18.35 -29.55
C GLY A 178 -10.18 -17.02 -28.83
N ARG A 179 -11.01 -16.13 -29.40
CA ARG A 179 -11.44 -14.91 -28.67
C ARG A 179 -12.33 -15.23 -27.49
N SER A 180 -13.29 -16.14 -27.67
CA SER A 180 -14.19 -16.59 -26.60
C SER A 180 -13.40 -17.20 -25.43
N GLU A 181 -12.42 -18.06 -25.73
CA GLU A 181 -11.52 -18.66 -24.74
C GLU A 181 -10.68 -17.61 -24.00
N ALA A 182 -10.19 -16.56 -24.67
CA ALA A 182 -9.50 -15.47 -23.97
C ALA A 182 -10.44 -14.64 -23.08
N GLU A 183 -11.68 -14.39 -23.53
CA GLU A 183 -12.69 -13.70 -22.74
C GLU A 183 -13.07 -14.49 -21.48
N HIS A 184 -13.12 -15.83 -21.58
CA HIS A 184 -13.32 -16.75 -20.46
C HIS A 184 -12.22 -16.60 -19.40
N VAL A 185 -10.96 -16.67 -19.82
CA VAL A 185 -9.80 -16.46 -18.94
C VAL A 185 -9.90 -15.12 -18.23
N LEU A 186 -10.12 -14.03 -18.97
CA LEU A 186 -10.17 -12.69 -18.38
C LEU A 186 -11.38 -12.51 -17.46
N ARG A 187 -12.52 -13.16 -17.71
CA ARG A 187 -13.66 -13.15 -16.78
C ARG A 187 -13.25 -13.75 -15.44
N LEU A 188 -12.60 -14.91 -15.46
CA LEU A 188 -12.24 -15.63 -14.24
C LEU A 188 -11.08 -14.99 -13.49
N LEU A 189 -10.04 -14.50 -14.18
CA LEU A 189 -8.96 -13.74 -13.54
C LEU A 189 -9.50 -12.49 -12.82
N ARG A 190 -10.37 -11.72 -13.47
CA ARG A 190 -11.04 -10.55 -12.84
C ARG A 190 -11.89 -10.94 -11.65
N SER A 191 -12.64 -12.04 -11.75
CA SER A 191 -13.51 -12.54 -10.69
C SER A 191 -12.70 -13.00 -9.46
N ALA A 192 -11.53 -13.61 -9.69
CA ALA A 192 -10.59 -14.01 -8.65
C ALA A 192 -9.76 -12.85 -8.08
N GLY A 193 -9.86 -11.64 -8.64
CA GLY A 193 -9.06 -10.49 -8.24
C GLY A 193 -7.58 -10.62 -8.57
N LEU A 194 -7.23 -11.43 -9.59
CA LEU A 194 -5.87 -11.58 -10.07
C LEU A 194 -5.56 -10.51 -11.11
N SER A 195 -4.39 -9.90 -10.97
CA SER A 195 -3.78 -8.95 -11.89
C SER A 195 -2.54 -9.59 -12.55
N PRO A 196 -1.93 -8.97 -13.59
CA PRO A 196 -0.73 -9.52 -14.21
C PRO A 196 0.41 -9.84 -13.24
N SER A 197 0.64 -8.98 -12.23
CA SER A 197 1.68 -9.20 -11.22
C SER A 197 1.38 -10.35 -10.25
N ASP A 198 0.16 -10.89 -10.24
CA ASP A 198 -0.19 -12.05 -9.40
C ASP A 198 0.15 -13.38 -10.08
N LEU A 199 0.44 -13.39 -11.39
CA LEU A 199 0.83 -14.58 -12.14
C LEU A 199 2.33 -14.53 -12.42
N ALA A 200 3.08 -15.42 -11.77
CA ALA A 200 4.51 -15.55 -12.00
C ALA A 200 4.81 -16.26 -13.33
N TYR A 201 3.84 -17.00 -13.86
CA TYR A 201 3.95 -17.74 -15.12
C TYR A 201 2.90 -17.26 -16.13
N PRO A 202 3.14 -17.43 -17.44
CA PRO A 202 2.18 -17.03 -18.47
C PRO A 202 0.79 -17.62 -18.30
N VAL A 203 -0.20 -16.96 -18.90
CA VAL A 203 -1.48 -17.59 -19.22
C VAL A 203 -1.24 -18.56 -20.37
N TYR A 204 -1.28 -19.85 -20.07
CA TYR A 204 -1.06 -20.90 -21.06
C TYR A 204 -2.33 -21.21 -21.84
N TYR A 205 -2.21 -21.17 -23.17
CA TYR A 205 -3.22 -21.68 -24.07
C TYR A 205 -2.90 -23.14 -24.40
N ASP A 206 -3.73 -24.05 -23.89
CA ASP A 206 -3.52 -25.48 -24.04
C ASP A 206 -4.16 -25.99 -25.34
N LEU A 207 -3.27 -26.40 -26.27
CA LEU A 207 -3.58 -26.86 -27.62
C LEU A 207 -3.18 -28.32 -27.77
N GLU A 208 -4.09 -29.22 -27.41
CA GLU A 208 -3.87 -30.66 -27.55
C GLU A 208 -5.10 -31.44 -28.06
N GLN A 209 -6.19 -30.75 -28.41
CA GLN A 209 -7.44 -31.40 -28.79
C GLN A 209 -7.34 -32.12 -30.16
N GLU A 210 -7.29 -33.46 -30.10
CA GLU A 210 -7.27 -34.34 -31.26
C GLU A 210 -8.66 -34.87 -31.60
N SER A 211 -8.91 -35.09 -32.89
CA SER A 211 -10.15 -35.78 -33.31
C SER A 211 -10.17 -37.24 -32.84
N LYS A 212 -11.34 -37.74 -32.43
CA LYS A 212 -11.59 -39.16 -32.09
C LYS A 212 -11.16 -40.11 -33.20
N SER A 213 -11.21 -39.63 -34.45
CA SER A 213 -10.78 -40.39 -35.61
C SER A 213 -9.25 -40.40 -35.86
N GLY A 214 -8.47 -39.70 -35.04
CA GLY A 214 -7.02 -39.58 -35.16
C GLY A 214 -6.55 -38.85 -36.43
N LYS A 215 -7.40 -37.98 -36.99
CA LYS A 215 -7.13 -37.25 -38.23
C LYS A 215 -6.36 -35.93 -38.02
N GLY A 216 -5.95 -35.66 -36.80
CA GLY A 216 -5.26 -34.44 -36.41
C GLY A 216 -6.15 -33.51 -35.56
N PRO A 217 -5.62 -32.29 -35.32
CA PRO A 217 -6.23 -31.26 -34.47
C PRO A 217 -7.69 -31.00 -34.82
N CYS A 218 -8.53 -30.87 -33.81
CA CYS A 218 -9.90 -30.43 -33.96
C CYS A 218 -10.33 -29.57 -32.78
N GLY A 219 -11.37 -28.79 -32.97
CA GLY A 219 -12.15 -28.28 -31.85
C GLY A 219 -13.48 -29.02 -31.70
N ILE A 220 -14.18 -28.75 -30.60
CA ILE A 220 -15.40 -29.44 -30.17
C ILE A 220 -16.47 -28.40 -29.84
N ASP A 221 -17.66 -28.50 -30.43
CA ASP A 221 -18.79 -27.64 -30.05
C ASP A 221 -19.54 -28.16 -28.81
N ASP A 222 -20.47 -27.38 -28.27
CA ASP A 222 -21.23 -27.76 -27.06
C ASP A 222 -22.13 -29.00 -27.25
N GLN A 223 -22.27 -29.50 -28.49
CA GLN A 223 -22.98 -30.74 -28.80
C GLN A 223 -22.01 -31.93 -28.97
N GLY A 224 -20.71 -31.72 -28.77
CA GLY A 224 -19.68 -32.75 -28.90
C GLY A 224 -19.27 -33.05 -30.34
N ASN A 225 -19.64 -32.20 -31.32
CA ASN A 225 -19.24 -32.39 -32.70
C ASN A 225 -17.82 -31.88 -32.93
N GLU A 226 -17.02 -32.67 -33.65
CA GLU A 226 -15.64 -32.34 -33.97
C GLU A 226 -15.54 -31.53 -35.26
N LYS A 227 -14.70 -30.50 -35.24
CA LYS A 227 -14.30 -29.74 -36.43
C LYS A 227 -12.78 -29.70 -36.54
N LEU A 228 -12.26 -30.34 -37.59
CA LEU A 228 -10.82 -30.34 -37.86
C LEU A 228 -10.28 -28.91 -38.03
N ALA A 229 -9.13 -28.65 -37.43
CA ALA A 229 -8.41 -27.39 -37.52
C ALA A 229 -7.12 -27.61 -38.31
N SER A 230 -6.87 -26.76 -39.31
CA SER A 230 -5.58 -26.72 -40.00
C SER A 230 -4.54 -25.97 -39.17
N ASN A 231 -3.25 -26.11 -39.48
CA ASN A 231 -2.18 -25.33 -38.84
C ASN A 231 -2.43 -23.81 -38.95
N SER A 232 -3.04 -23.34 -40.04
CA SER A 232 -3.43 -21.93 -40.18
C SER A 232 -4.60 -21.52 -39.29
N ASP A 233 -5.54 -22.43 -39.04
CA ASP A 233 -6.66 -22.17 -38.14
C ASP A 233 -6.18 -22.12 -36.69
N LEU A 234 -5.32 -23.06 -36.29
CA LEU A 234 -4.67 -23.08 -34.98
C LEU A 234 -3.91 -21.77 -34.74
N LEU A 235 -3.11 -21.31 -35.71
CA LEU A 235 -2.39 -20.04 -35.57
C LEU A 235 -3.32 -18.82 -35.51
N ALA A 236 -4.38 -18.80 -36.32
CA ALA A 236 -5.35 -17.70 -36.29
C ALA A 236 -6.08 -17.63 -34.94
N MET A 237 -6.36 -18.79 -34.36
CA MET A 237 -6.95 -18.96 -33.03
C MET A 237 -6.00 -18.51 -31.92
N THR A 238 -4.75 -18.99 -31.92
CA THR A 238 -3.72 -18.56 -30.95
C THR A 238 -3.50 -17.05 -31.00
N LYS A 239 -3.38 -16.45 -32.19
CA LYS A 239 -3.22 -14.99 -32.32
C LYS A 239 -4.40 -14.22 -31.72
N ALA A 240 -5.62 -14.72 -31.94
CA ALA A 240 -6.82 -14.07 -31.43
C ALA A 240 -6.92 -14.17 -29.91
N PHE A 241 -6.55 -15.33 -29.35
CA PHE A 241 -6.44 -15.54 -27.92
C PHE A 241 -5.37 -14.61 -27.31
N ALA A 242 -4.13 -14.73 -27.80
CA ALA A 242 -2.98 -14.03 -27.26
C ALA A 242 -3.15 -12.51 -27.30
N SER A 243 -3.62 -11.97 -28.43
CA SER A 243 -3.82 -10.52 -28.56
C SER A 243 -4.76 -9.95 -27.51
N ILE A 244 -5.75 -10.70 -27.03
CA ILE A 244 -6.69 -10.25 -26.00
C ILE A 244 -6.02 -10.32 -24.61
N ILE A 245 -5.33 -11.41 -24.32
CA ILE A 245 -4.63 -11.62 -23.04
C ILE A 245 -3.50 -10.60 -22.85
N GLU A 246 -2.66 -10.41 -23.86
CA GLU A 246 -1.57 -9.42 -23.88
C GLU A 246 -2.12 -7.99 -23.77
N SER A 247 -3.25 -7.69 -24.42
CA SER A 247 -3.90 -6.38 -24.27
C SER A 247 -4.42 -6.10 -22.86
N ALA A 248 -4.65 -7.16 -22.08
CA ALA A 248 -4.99 -7.08 -20.66
C ALA A 248 -3.75 -7.05 -19.74
N GLY A 249 -2.54 -7.09 -20.31
CA GLY A 249 -1.27 -6.96 -19.61
C GLY A 249 -0.65 -8.26 -19.12
N TYR A 250 -1.22 -9.42 -19.49
CA TYR A 250 -0.69 -10.74 -19.10
C TYR A 250 0.22 -11.31 -20.18
N ASP A 251 1.27 -12.03 -19.76
CA ASP A 251 2.09 -12.82 -20.66
C ASP A 251 1.34 -14.07 -21.14
N VAL A 252 1.64 -14.50 -22.37
CA VAL A 252 1.00 -15.64 -23.02
C VAL A 252 2.02 -16.74 -23.31
N GLY A 253 1.65 -17.96 -22.93
CA GLY A 253 2.34 -19.17 -23.33
C GLY A 253 1.42 -20.10 -24.10
N VAL A 254 2.00 -21.06 -24.81
CA VAL A 254 1.26 -22.15 -25.46
C VAL A 254 1.75 -23.46 -24.88
N TYR A 255 0.80 -24.29 -24.46
CA TYR A 255 1.06 -25.68 -24.13
C TYR A 255 0.71 -26.58 -25.30
N ALA A 256 1.59 -27.54 -25.59
CA ALA A 256 1.28 -28.67 -26.47
C ALA A 256 2.29 -29.81 -26.29
N ASN A 257 1.91 -31.02 -26.73
CA ASN A 257 2.83 -32.16 -26.75
C ASN A 257 3.85 -32.08 -27.91
N LEU A 258 4.91 -32.89 -27.82
CA LEU A 258 6.00 -32.93 -28.82
C LEU A 258 5.50 -33.14 -30.26
N ASN A 259 4.48 -34.00 -30.47
CA ASN A 259 3.92 -34.22 -31.80
C ASN A 259 3.24 -32.96 -32.35
N TRP A 260 2.49 -32.23 -31.53
CA TRP A 260 1.86 -30.98 -31.93
C TRP A 260 2.87 -29.90 -32.29
N TRP A 261 3.91 -29.74 -31.46
CA TRP A 261 4.98 -28.80 -31.74
C TRP A 261 5.73 -29.11 -33.05
N ASN A 262 5.95 -30.39 -33.34
CA ASN A 262 6.68 -30.80 -34.55
C ASN A 262 5.83 -30.82 -35.83
N ASN A 263 4.51 -30.97 -35.74
CA ASN A 263 3.67 -31.22 -36.91
C ASN A 263 2.54 -30.19 -37.15
N TYR A 264 2.04 -29.53 -36.10
CA TYR A 264 0.87 -28.65 -36.19
C TYR A 264 1.19 -27.19 -35.85
N LEU A 265 1.97 -26.94 -34.80
CA LEU A 265 2.34 -25.60 -34.33
C LEU A 265 3.67 -25.11 -34.94
N THR A 266 3.86 -25.36 -36.24
CA THR A 266 5.17 -25.23 -36.90
C THR A 266 5.47 -23.85 -37.47
N SER A 267 4.53 -22.89 -37.36
CA SER A 267 4.76 -21.53 -37.83
C SER A 267 5.80 -20.83 -36.96
N SER A 268 6.74 -20.11 -37.57
CA SER A 268 7.71 -19.29 -36.83
C SER A 268 7.06 -18.17 -36.00
N GLU A 269 5.79 -17.83 -36.29
CA GLU A 269 5.04 -16.86 -35.51
C GLU A 269 4.76 -17.33 -34.07
N TYR A 270 4.82 -18.64 -33.79
CA TYR A 270 4.78 -19.14 -32.41
C TYR A 270 6.00 -18.75 -31.57
N ASN A 271 7.10 -18.27 -32.19
CA ASN A 271 8.31 -17.87 -31.46
C ASN A 271 8.12 -16.63 -30.58
N GLN A 272 7.00 -15.91 -30.71
CA GLN A 272 6.71 -14.75 -29.87
C GLN A 272 6.06 -15.11 -28.53
N TRP A 273 5.64 -16.36 -28.35
CA TRP A 273 5.01 -16.84 -27.12
C TRP A 273 5.86 -17.89 -26.43
N ASP A 274 5.73 -17.93 -25.12
CA ASP A 274 6.39 -18.94 -24.31
C ASP A 274 5.90 -20.36 -24.69
N ARG A 275 6.77 -21.37 -24.50
CA ARG A 275 6.41 -22.76 -24.79
C ARG A 275 6.49 -23.62 -23.55
N TRP A 276 5.36 -24.27 -23.30
CA TRP A 276 5.25 -25.40 -22.40
C TRP A 276 5.10 -26.69 -23.23
N VAL A 277 6.13 -27.52 -23.19
CA VAL A 277 6.23 -28.73 -24.01
C VAL A 277 5.94 -29.96 -23.17
N ALA A 278 4.98 -30.79 -23.60
CA ALA A 278 4.78 -32.10 -22.99
C ALA A 278 5.52 -33.21 -23.75
N GLN A 279 6.37 -33.93 -23.02
CA GLN A 279 6.98 -35.18 -23.48
C GLN A 279 7.35 -36.06 -22.28
N TYR A 280 6.71 -37.23 -22.18
CA TYR A 280 6.90 -38.15 -21.06
C TYR A 280 8.13 -39.05 -21.27
N ASN A 281 9.31 -38.47 -21.12
CA ASN A 281 10.59 -39.14 -21.39
C ASN A 281 11.67 -38.69 -20.39
N ALA A 282 12.83 -39.35 -20.37
CA ALA A 282 13.95 -38.99 -19.49
C ALA A 282 14.60 -37.64 -19.84
N GLN A 283 14.33 -37.10 -21.02
CA GLN A 283 14.77 -35.79 -21.50
C GLN A 283 13.73 -35.23 -22.48
N CYS A 284 13.69 -33.90 -22.64
CA CYS A 284 12.91 -33.25 -23.68
C CYS A 284 13.70 -33.25 -25.01
N ASP A 285 13.19 -33.92 -26.02
CA ASP A 285 13.77 -34.02 -27.37
C ASP A 285 13.30 -32.88 -28.30
N TYR A 286 12.47 -31.95 -27.81
CA TYR A 286 12.07 -30.77 -28.59
C TYR A 286 13.28 -29.89 -28.89
N THR A 287 13.48 -29.57 -30.17
CA THR A 287 14.67 -28.82 -30.62
C THR A 287 14.47 -27.31 -30.67
N GLY A 288 13.25 -26.82 -30.45
CA GLY A 288 12.97 -25.39 -30.34
C GLY A 288 13.21 -24.87 -28.93
N GLU A 289 13.18 -23.55 -28.76
CA GLU A 289 13.25 -22.92 -27.44
C GLU A 289 11.95 -23.17 -26.67
N TYR A 290 12.08 -23.58 -25.41
CA TYR A 290 10.98 -23.78 -24.47
C TYR A 290 11.42 -23.34 -23.09
N SER A 291 10.47 -22.91 -22.27
CA SER A 291 10.72 -22.49 -20.89
C SER A 291 10.10 -23.45 -19.90
N MET A 292 9.15 -24.30 -20.30
CA MET A 292 8.58 -25.31 -19.42
C MET A 292 8.51 -26.68 -20.10
N TRP A 293 8.82 -27.73 -19.35
CA TRP A 293 8.68 -29.12 -19.79
C TRP A 293 7.81 -29.91 -18.83
N GLN A 294 6.68 -30.43 -19.33
CA GLN A 294 5.89 -31.46 -18.64
C GLN A 294 6.51 -32.83 -18.94
N CYS A 295 7.20 -33.40 -17.95
CA CYS A 295 8.04 -34.58 -18.17
C CYS A 295 7.35 -35.91 -17.83
N MET A 296 6.21 -35.89 -17.14
CA MET A 296 5.40 -37.08 -16.86
C MET A 296 4.01 -36.72 -16.33
N SER A 297 3.09 -37.67 -16.43
CA SER A 297 1.72 -37.60 -15.90
C SER A 297 1.43 -38.57 -14.76
N ASN A 298 2.46 -39.26 -14.26
CA ASN A 298 2.38 -40.23 -13.18
C ASN A 298 3.32 -39.90 -12.00
N GLY A 299 3.55 -38.61 -11.77
CA GLY A 299 4.30 -38.13 -10.62
C GLY A 299 3.56 -38.33 -9.31
N GLY A 300 4.30 -38.23 -8.21
CA GLY A 300 3.76 -38.17 -6.85
C GLY A 300 4.28 -36.98 -6.09
N VAL A 301 3.35 -36.23 -5.51
CA VAL A 301 3.60 -35.06 -4.69
C VAL A 301 2.82 -35.24 -3.41
N ASP A 302 3.50 -35.08 -2.27
CA ASP A 302 2.82 -35.23 -0.97
C ASP A 302 1.76 -34.13 -0.82
N GLY A 303 0.56 -34.52 -0.37
CA GLY A 303 -0.61 -33.63 -0.32
C GLY A 303 -1.57 -33.75 -1.50
N ILE A 304 -1.23 -34.52 -2.55
CA ILE A 304 -2.13 -34.85 -3.65
C ILE A 304 -2.37 -36.36 -3.69
N SER A 305 -3.63 -36.77 -3.84
CA SER A 305 -3.99 -38.19 -3.97
C SER A 305 -3.91 -38.64 -5.42
N GLY A 306 -3.15 -39.70 -5.68
CA GLY A 306 -3.02 -40.27 -7.03
C GLY A 306 -1.88 -39.65 -7.84
N ASN A 307 -2.01 -39.73 -9.15
CA ASN A 307 -1.00 -39.23 -10.08
C ASN A 307 -1.15 -37.72 -10.30
N ILE A 308 -0.02 -37.04 -10.52
CA ILE A 308 0.03 -35.62 -10.86
C ILE A 308 1.00 -35.38 -12.02
N ASP A 309 0.67 -34.38 -12.85
CA ASP A 309 1.53 -33.90 -13.91
C ASP A 309 2.71 -33.11 -13.34
N ILE A 310 3.93 -33.45 -13.80
CA ILE A 310 5.18 -32.89 -13.28
C ILE A 310 5.83 -32.00 -14.33
N ASN A 311 6.19 -30.80 -13.90
CA ASN A 311 6.78 -29.77 -14.73
C ASN A 311 8.12 -29.28 -14.19
N PHE A 312 9.00 -28.92 -15.10
CA PHE A 312 10.23 -28.20 -14.79
C PHE A 312 10.30 -26.91 -15.61
N TRP A 313 10.62 -25.81 -14.93
CA TRP A 313 10.85 -24.51 -15.53
C TRP A 313 12.33 -24.32 -15.84
N PHE A 314 12.62 -23.79 -17.02
CA PHE A 314 13.95 -23.52 -17.57
C PHE A 314 14.10 -22.06 -18.03
N GLY A 315 13.04 -21.25 -17.92
CA GLY A 315 13.12 -19.82 -18.20
C GLY A 315 13.94 -19.07 -17.13
N ASP A 316 14.19 -17.80 -17.41
CA ASP A 316 14.89 -16.92 -16.47
C ASP A 316 14.19 -16.91 -15.09
N SER A 317 14.97 -16.72 -14.02
CA SER A 317 14.43 -16.77 -12.65
C SER A 317 13.38 -15.68 -12.45
N LEU A 318 12.21 -16.08 -11.98
CA LEU A 318 11.09 -15.21 -11.64
C LEU A 318 11.37 -14.52 -10.29
N GLU A 319 12.37 -13.63 -10.26
CA GLU A 319 12.56 -12.75 -9.11
C GLU A 319 11.36 -11.80 -9.04
N ALA A 320 10.67 -11.77 -7.90
CA ALA A 320 9.48 -10.95 -7.72
C ALA A 320 9.81 -9.46 -8.01
N THR A 321 9.23 -8.92 -9.09
CA THR A 321 9.35 -7.49 -9.41
C THR A 321 8.30 -6.69 -8.63
N GLY A 322 8.49 -5.38 -8.51
CA GLY A 322 7.60 -4.50 -7.77
C GLY A 322 8.01 -4.27 -6.31
N LEU A 323 7.04 -3.89 -5.47
CA LEU A 323 7.28 -3.51 -4.08
C LEU A 323 7.37 -4.76 -3.19
N ILE A 324 8.56 -5.05 -2.68
CA ILE A 324 8.83 -6.22 -1.84
C ILE A 324 8.97 -5.79 -0.39
N GLN A 325 8.24 -6.43 0.52
CA GLN A 325 8.36 -6.19 1.95
C GLN A 325 9.44 -7.08 2.57
N GLU A 326 10.40 -6.45 3.25
CA GLU A 326 11.45 -7.14 4.04
C GLU A 326 11.35 -6.71 5.51
N GLY A 327 10.68 -7.54 6.31
CA GLY A 327 10.38 -7.21 7.70
C GLY A 327 9.51 -5.95 7.79
N SER A 328 10.05 -4.87 8.38
CA SER A 328 9.34 -3.59 8.44
C SER A 328 9.67 -2.64 7.29
N ASN A 329 10.66 -2.96 6.44
CA ASN A 329 11.11 -2.10 5.35
C ASN A 329 10.58 -2.62 4.00
N TYR A 330 10.74 -1.81 2.96
CA TYR A 330 10.36 -2.17 1.60
C TYR A 330 11.52 -1.95 0.63
N LYS A 331 11.61 -2.77 -0.40
CA LYS A 331 12.44 -2.57 -1.60
C LYS A 331 11.52 -2.45 -2.82
N TYR A 332 12.05 -1.92 -3.91
CA TYR A 332 11.36 -1.98 -5.20
C TYR A 332 12.28 -2.57 -6.26
N ILE A 333 11.88 -3.71 -6.82
CA ILE A 333 12.60 -4.42 -7.87
C ILE A 333 11.97 -4.00 -9.21
N LEU A 334 12.79 -3.51 -10.14
CA LEU A 334 12.38 -3.12 -11.48
C LEU A 334 12.15 -4.36 -12.35
N ASP A 335 11.49 -4.18 -13.50
CA ASP A 335 11.18 -5.28 -14.43
C ASP A 335 12.44 -5.99 -14.96
N ASP A 336 13.61 -5.34 -14.91
CA ASP A 336 14.91 -5.92 -15.27
C ASP A 336 15.63 -6.63 -14.11
N GLY A 337 14.96 -6.78 -12.96
CA GLY A 337 15.49 -7.39 -11.74
C GLY A 337 16.38 -6.47 -10.89
N SER A 338 16.65 -5.24 -11.31
CA SER A 338 17.49 -4.31 -10.54
C SER A 338 16.71 -3.54 -9.47
N LEU A 339 17.39 -3.09 -8.41
CA LEU A 339 16.76 -2.27 -7.36
C LEU A 339 16.55 -0.84 -7.84
N LEU A 340 15.35 -0.30 -7.62
CA LEU A 340 15.10 1.13 -7.72
C LEU A 340 15.81 1.84 -6.56
N ILE A 341 16.76 2.72 -6.88
CA ILE A 341 17.55 3.48 -5.91
C ILE A 341 17.48 4.99 -6.18
N ASN A 342 17.66 5.79 -5.14
CA ASN A 342 17.64 7.26 -5.16
C ASN A 342 16.45 7.88 -5.90
N SER A 343 15.29 7.22 -5.87
CA SER A 343 14.17 7.52 -6.76
C SER A 343 12.81 7.42 -6.07
N TRP A 344 11.87 8.22 -6.55
CA TRP A 344 10.47 8.15 -6.15
C TRP A 344 9.74 7.05 -6.91
N LYS A 345 8.79 6.37 -6.25
CA LYS A 345 7.85 5.45 -6.89
C LYS A 345 6.47 5.60 -6.29
N ASP A 346 5.48 5.69 -7.17
CA ASP A 346 4.07 5.54 -6.81
C ASP A 346 3.68 4.08 -6.97
N VAL A 347 3.11 3.51 -5.91
CA VAL A 347 2.58 2.14 -5.88
C VAL A 347 1.19 2.24 -5.28
N GLU A 348 0.17 1.92 -6.08
CA GLU A 348 -1.23 2.21 -5.77
C GLU A 348 -1.43 3.71 -5.45
N ASP A 349 -2.02 4.03 -4.29
CA ASP A 349 -2.28 5.39 -3.80
C ASP A 349 -1.19 5.91 -2.85
N LYS A 350 -0.05 5.21 -2.74
CA LYS A 350 1.06 5.56 -1.86
C LYS A 350 2.32 5.91 -2.65
N ARG A 351 3.04 6.91 -2.16
CA ARG A 351 4.32 7.35 -2.73
C ARG A 351 5.46 6.97 -1.79
N TYR A 352 6.53 6.41 -2.34
CA TYR A 352 7.72 5.98 -1.62
C TYR A 352 8.96 6.66 -2.22
N TYR A 353 10.02 6.78 -1.42
CA TYR A 353 11.35 7.13 -1.93
C TYR A 353 12.35 6.05 -1.50
N PHE A 354 13.05 5.47 -2.47
CA PHE A 354 14.05 4.42 -2.23
C PHE A 354 15.44 5.05 -2.16
N GLY A 355 16.16 4.76 -1.09
CA GLY A 355 17.51 5.25 -0.83
C GLY A 355 18.56 4.62 -1.74
N GLU A 356 19.82 5.00 -1.51
CA GLU A 356 20.97 4.40 -2.21
C GLU A 356 21.18 2.92 -1.84
N ASP A 357 20.72 2.51 -0.65
CA ASP A 357 20.73 1.13 -0.17
C ASP A 357 19.57 0.27 -0.73
N GLY A 358 18.69 0.86 -1.55
CA GLY A 358 17.54 0.18 -2.15
C GLY A 358 16.33 0.03 -1.24
N TYR A 359 16.40 0.50 0.01
CA TYR A 359 15.27 0.48 0.93
C TYR A 359 14.45 1.77 0.87
N ALA A 360 13.14 1.64 1.04
CA ALA A 360 12.24 2.77 1.17
C ALA A 360 12.52 3.54 2.48
N PHE A 361 12.57 4.86 2.38
CA PHE A 361 12.77 5.75 3.53
C PHE A 361 11.63 5.68 4.54
N LYS A 362 11.97 5.96 5.81
CA LYS A 362 11.05 6.16 6.93
C LYS A 362 11.41 7.45 7.64
N TRP A 363 10.44 8.11 8.25
CA TRP A 363 10.65 9.30 9.07
C TRP A 363 11.16 10.50 8.25
N GLY A 364 11.94 11.40 8.86
CA GLY A 364 12.37 12.65 8.22
C GLY A 364 13.60 12.48 7.32
N HIS A 365 13.50 12.86 6.05
CA HIS A 365 14.61 12.83 5.09
C HIS A 365 14.70 14.11 4.26
N GLN A 366 15.93 14.46 3.84
CA GLN A 366 16.16 15.53 2.88
C GLN A 366 16.37 14.93 1.48
N ILE A 367 15.54 15.34 0.52
CA ILE A 367 15.57 14.86 -0.87
C ILE A 367 15.57 16.09 -1.77
N GLY A 368 16.60 16.24 -2.61
CA GLY A 368 16.68 17.38 -3.54
C GLY A 368 16.64 18.76 -2.86
N GLY A 369 17.16 18.86 -1.63
CA GLY A 369 17.17 20.10 -0.84
C GLY A 369 15.87 20.41 -0.09
N LYS A 370 14.80 19.63 -0.29
CA LYS A 370 13.53 19.73 0.45
C LYS A 370 13.46 18.67 1.54
N PHE A 371 12.73 18.95 2.62
CA PHE A 371 12.46 17.98 3.68
C PHE A 371 11.13 17.27 3.45
N TYR A 372 11.14 15.96 3.65
CA TYR A 372 9.98 15.06 3.53
C TYR A 372 9.86 14.23 4.81
N TYR A 373 8.65 13.75 5.09
CA TYR A 373 8.40 12.80 6.16
C TYR A 373 7.74 11.55 5.60
N PHE A 374 8.14 10.39 6.07
CA PHE A 374 7.59 9.09 5.68
C PHE A 374 7.06 8.39 6.93
N ASN A 375 5.92 7.72 6.79
CA ASN A 375 5.25 6.98 7.84
C ASN A 375 6.01 5.70 8.19
N SER A 376 5.55 4.99 9.22
CA SER A 376 6.12 3.71 9.65
C SER A 376 6.02 2.61 8.57
N ASP A 377 5.07 2.73 7.64
CA ASP A 377 4.88 1.87 6.46
C ASP A 377 5.66 2.38 5.22
N CYS A 378 6.60 3.30 5.40
CA CYS A 378 7.42 3.94 4.35
C CYS A 378 6.64 4.84 3.37
N SER A 379 5.33 5.01 3.52
CA SER A 379 4.56 5.91 2.67
C SER A 379 4.88 7.37 2.98
N MET A 380 4.98 8.21 1.95
CA MET A 380 5.21 9.65 2.08
C MET A 380 4.01 10.31 2.77
N PHE A 381 4.29 11.05 3.84
CA PHE A 381 3.29 11.79 4.60
C PHE A 381 2.98 13.15 3.97
N THR A 382 1.71 13.54 4.03
CA THR A 382 1.26 14.90 3.72
C THR A 382 0.34 15.39 4.85
N GLY A 383 0.25 16.71 5.04
CA GLY A 383 -0.60 17.31 6.05
C GLY A 383 0.14 17.78 7.31
N LEU A 384 -0.61 17.90 8.41
CA LEU A 384 -0.13 18.47 9.67
C LEU A 384 0.44 17.38 10.57
N LEU A 385 1.75 17.42 10.76
CA LEU A 385 2.49 16.52 11.65
C LEU A 385 2.61 17.13 13.04
N THR A 386 2.38 16.33 14.08
CA THR A 386 2.64 16.68 15.48
C THR A 386 3.75 15.81 16.05
N TRP A 387 4.77 16.44 16.57
CA TRP A 387 5.93 15.76 17.11
C TRP A 387 5.68 15.39 18.57
N ALA A 388 5.83 14.12 18.93
CA ALA A 388 5.51 13.61 20.26
C ALA A 388 6.48 14.13 21.34
N SER A 389 7.71 14.48 20.97
CA SER A 389 8.74 14.93 21.90
C SER A 389 8.41 16.27 22.57
N ASP A 390 7.80 17.20 21.84
CA ASP A 390 7.55 18.57 22.29
C ASP A 390 6.14 19.10 21.97
N GLY A 391 5.31 18.31 21.28
CA GLY A 391 4.00 18.75 20.78
C GLY A 391 4.10 19.90 19.77
N GLY A 392 5.28 20.12 19.20
CA GLY A 392 5.48 21.04 18.09
C GLY A 392 4.86 20.48 16.82
N LYS A 393 4.63 21.34 15.83
CA LYS A 393 3.98 20.94 14.57
C LYS A 393 4.80 21.35 13.36
N SER A 394 4.71 20.56 12.30
CA SER A 394 5.24 20.87 10.96
C SER A 394 4.15 20.56 9.93
N TYR A 395 4.19 21.20 8.77
CA TYR A 395 3.23 20.94 7.70
C TYR A 395 3.92 20.50 6.42
N PHE A 396 3.45 19.40 5.85
CA PHE A 396 3.92 18.83 4.60
C PHE A 396 2.87 19.05 3.53
N GLY A 397 3.24 19.73 2.45
CA GLY A 397 2.32 20.11 1.38
C GLY A 397 1.83 18.90 0.58
N PRO A 398 0.97 19.12 -0.44
CA PRO A 398 0.49 18.06 -1.32
C PRO A 398 1.61 17.34 -2.09
N ASP A 399 2.75 18.01 -2.30
CA ASP A 399 3.95 17.39 -2.90
C ASP A 399 4.80 16.62 -1.88
N GLY A 400 4.38 16.55 -0.62
CA GLY A 400 5.08 15.92 0.51
C GLY A 400 6.19 16.75 1.13
N ALA A 401 6.53 17.91 0.57
CA ALA A 401 7.61 18.73 1.09
C ALA A 401 7.15 19.57 2.29
N ALA A 402 8.01 19.73 3.29
CA ALA A 402 7.76 20.63 4.41
C ALA A 402 7.61 22.08 3.91
N VAL A 403 6.61 22.80 4.42
CA VAL A 403 6.27 24.17 4.00
C VAL A 403 6.40 25.14 5.16
N SER A 404 6.98 26.31 4.90
CA SER A 404 7.05 27.43 5.84
C SER A 404 5.99 28.52 5.56
N GLY A 405 5.90 29.50 6.45
CA GLY A 405 4.98 30.62 6.38
C GLY A 405 3.55 30.28 6.80
N TRP A 406 2.61 31.10 6.34
CA TRP A 406 1.19 30.98 6.67
C TRP A 406 0.52 29.80 5.98
N GLN A 407 -0.12 28.93 6.75
CA GLN A 407 -0.96 27.84 6.23
C GLN A 407 -2.30 27.80 6.96
N THR A 408 -3.32 27.29 6.27
CA THR A 408 -4.66 27.05 6.85
C THR A 408 -4.95 25.57 6.80
N VAL A 409 -5.14 24.95 7.97
CA VAL A 409 -5.42 23.51 8.10
C VAL A 409 -6.62 23.34 9.03
N GLY A 410 -7.65 22.61 8.59
CA GLY A 410 -8.86 22.38 9.39
C GLY A 410 -9.55 23.68 9.85
N GLY A 411 -9.51 24.73 9.01
CA GLY A 411 -10.05 26.06 9.34
C GLY A 411 -9.22 26.89 10.32
N SER A 412 -8.14 26.35 10.87
CA SER A 412 -7.20 27.07 11.75
C SER A 412 -6.01 27.59 10.95
N ARG A 413 -5.53 28.80 11.27
CA ARG A 413 -4.31 29.37 10.66
C ARG A 413 -3.10 29.09 11.53
N TYR A 414 -2.01 28.70 10.90
CA TYR A 414 -0.71 28.42 11.50
C TYR A 414 0.36 29.27 10.80
N TYR A 415 1.44 29.56 11.51
CA TYR A 415 2.66 30.10 10.90
C TYR A 415 3.83 29.18 11.19
N PHE A 416 4.39 28.59 10.14
CA PHE A 416 5.54 27.70 10.19
C PHE A 416 6.82 28.51 9.98
N ASP A 417 7.65 28.61 11.01
CA ASP A 417 8.83 29.48 11.01
C ASP A 417 9.87 29.02 9.97
N PRO A 418 10.20 29.83 8.95
CA PRO A 418 11.17 29.45 7.91
C PRO A 418 12.58 29.22 8.45
N ASP A 419 12.92 29.77 9.62
CA ASP A 419 14.24 29.64 10.24
C ASP A 419 14.30 28.47 11.25
N ALA A 420 13.15 27.87 11.57
CA ALA A 420 13.10 26.72 12.46
C ALA A 420 13.44 25.41 11.74
N TRP A 421 14.08 24.50 12.45
CA TRP A 421 14.31 23.13 11.97
C TRP A 421 12.97 22.48 11.59
N PHE A 422 12.83 21.93 10.38
CA PHE A 422 11.56 21.37 9.85
C PHE A 422 10.38 22.37 9.85
N PHE A 423 10.68 23.67 9.76
CA PHE A 423 9.69 24.73 9.70
C PHE A 423 8.62 24.60 10.79
N ARG A 424 9.03 24.56 12.07
CA ARG A 424 8.10 24.38 13.20
C ARG A 424 7.05 25.49 13.27
N ALA A 425 5.83 25.14 13.63
CA ALA A 425 4.76 26.10 13.92
C ALA A 425 5.08 26.95 15.16
N LEU A 426 4.77 28.24 15.08
CA LEU A 426 4.92 29.16 16.21
C LEU A 426 3.84 28.95 17.29
N LYS A 427 4.21 29.23 18.54
CA LYS A 427 3.30 29.33 19.69
C LYS A 427 3.49 30.68 20.36
N TRP A 428 2.45 31.18 21.03
CA TRP A 428 2.50 32.45 21.78
C TRP A 428 2.65 33.69 20.89
N GLY A 429 3.12 34.81 21.45
CA GLY A 429 3.17 36.10 20.77
C GLY A 429 4.40 36.30 19.88
N HIS A 430 4.21 36.60 18.60
CA HIS A 430 5.28 36.82 17.62
C HIS A 430 5.01 38.04 16.73
N ASP A 431 6.09 38.69 16.28
CA ASP A 431 6.02 39.72 15.23
C ASP A 431 6.35 39.07 13.88
N ILE A 432 5.42 39.17 12.93
CA ILE A 432 5.54 38.64 11.56
C ILE A 432 5.26 39.80 10.61
N ASP A 433 6.23 40.15 9.74
CA ASP A 433 6.13 41.27 8.80
C ASP A 433 5.70 42.60 9.46
N GLY A 434 6.22 42.86 10.66
CA GLY A 434 5.93 44.08 11.43
C GLY A 434 4.54 44.12 12.10
N LYS A 435 3.81 43.01 12.10
CA LYS A 435 2.52 42.86 12.77
C LYS A 435 2.61 41.82 13.88
N ARG A 436 2.00 42.11 15.04
CA ARG A 436 1.95 41.18 16.17
C ARG A 436 0.79 40.21 16.03
N TYR A 437 1.09 38.93 16.14
CA TYR A 437 0.16 37.80 16.18
C TYR A 437 0.32 37.04 17.49
N TYR A 438 -0.69 36.23 17.82
CA TYR A 438 -0.62 35.29 18.94
C TYR A 438 -1.13 33.93 18.50
N PHE A 439 -0.42 32.89 18.90
CA PHE A 439 -0.76 31.50 18.65
C PHE A 439 -1.01 30.79 19.99
N ASP A 440 -2.00 29.90 20.03
CA ASP A 440 -2.30 29.14 21.24
C ASP A 440 -1.32 27.98 21.47
N GLU A 441 -1.57 27.17 22.50
CA GLU A 441 -0.73 26.02 22.86
C GLU A 441 -0.72 24.93 21.77
N GLN A 442 -1.76 24.89 20.91
CA GLN A 442 -1.87 24.02 19.75
C GLN A 442 -1.30 24.68 18.48
N SER A 443 -0.66 25.84 18.59
CA SER A 443 -0.07 26.63 17.49
C SER A 443 -1.09 27.30 16.56
N ARG A 444 -2.36 27.36 16.95
CA ARG A 444 -3.43 28.00 16.16
C ARG A 444 -3.43 29.49 16.40
N MET A 445 -3.48 30.28 15.33
CA MET A 445 -3.58 31.73 15.39
C MET A 445 -4.88 32.14 16.10
N VAL A 446 -4.74 32.96 17.13
CA VAL A 446 -5.86 33.43 17.97
C VAL A 446 -6.42 34.74 17.43
N THR A 447 -7.75 34.86 17.46
CA THR A 447 -8.48 36.13 17.31
C THR A 447 -9.19 36.46 18.62
N GLY A 448 -9.50 37.74 18.84
CA GLY A 448 -10.14 38.23 20.04
C GLY A 448 -9.20 38.45 21.22
N TRP A 449 -9.70 38.22 22.44
CA TRP A 449 -9.00 38.59 23.67
C TRP A 449 -7.93 37.58 24.08
N VAL A 450 -6.72 38.07 24.36
CA VAL A 450 -5.65 37.33 25.03
C VAL A 450 -5.31 38.02 26.35
N THR A 451 -5.12 37.24 27.41
CA THR A 451 -4.73 37.74 28.75
C THR A 451 -3.32 37.27 29.07
N TRP A 452 -2.44 38.20 29.41
CA TRP A 452 -1.04 37.94 29.69
C TRP A 452 -0.85 37.49 31.14
N ASN A 453 -0.30 36.30 31.34
CA ASN A 453 -0.16 35.71 32.68
C ASN A 453 0.78 36.50 33.60
N SER A 454 1.74 37.23 33.03
CA SER A 454 2.76 37.98 33.79
C SER A 454 2.19 39.14 34.60
N ASP A 455 1.20 39.85 34.05
CA ASP A 455 0.69 41.10 34.62
C ASP A 455 -0.86 41.22 34.58
N GLY A 456 -1.54 40.24 34.00
CA GLY A 456 -2.99 40.22 33.80
C GLY A 456 -3.51 41.28 32.83
N THR A 457 -2.64 41.97 32.10
CA THR A 457 -3.06 42.87 31.01
C THR A 457 -3.62 42.06 29.85
N ARG A 458 -4.34 42.73 28.95
CA ARG A 458 -5.04 42.07 27.84
C ARG A 458 -4.73 42.74 26.52
N SER A 459 -4.59 41.95 25.48
CA SER A 459 -4.52 42.39 24.09
C SER A 459 -5.76 41.91 23.34
N TYR A 460 -6.13 42.62 22.27
CA TYR A 460 -7.18 42.18 21.37
C TYR A 460 -6.61 41.98 19.97
N PHE A 461 -6.79 40.79 19.42
CA PHE A 461 -6.40 40.42 18.07
C PHE A 461 -7.61 40.50 17.15
N GLY A 462 -7.48 41.21 16.02
CA GLY A 462 -8.56 41.35 15.04
C GLY A 462 -8.93 40.04 14.35
N ASP A 463 -9.92 40.08 13.47
CA ASP A 463 -10.35 38.91 12.69
C ASP A 463 -9.25 38.39 11.76
N ASP A 464 -8.31 39.26 11.38
CA ASP A 464 -7.10 38.92 10.61
C ASP A 464 -5.96 38.36 11.48
N GLY A 465 -6.16 38.29 12.79
CA GLY A 465 -5.19 37.85 13.79
C GLY A 465 -4.18 38.91 14.23
N VAL A 466 -4.29 40.15 13.76
CA VAL A 466 -3.33 41.22 14.10
C VAL A 466 -3.73 41.89 15.41
N ALA A 467 -2.75 42.11 16.31
CA ALA A 467 -2.98 42.85 17.54
C ALA A 467 -3.43 44.28 17.23
N LEU A 468 -4.57 44.70 17.76
CA LEU A 468 -5.02 46.08 17.68
C LEU A 468 -4.09 46.99 18.48
N SER A 469 -3.86 48.19 17.98
CA SER A 469 -2.97 49.18 18.59
C SER A 469 -3.67 50.52 18.81
N GLY A 470 -3.19 51.30 19.77
CA GLY A 470 -3.71 52.62 20.12
C GLY A 470 -5.12 52.57 20.71
N TRP A 471 -5.87 53.67 20.54
CA TRP A 471 -7.25 53.79 21.03
C TRP A 471 -8.21 52.92 20.22
N GLN A 472 -8.94 52.04 20.89
CA GLN A 472 -9.89 51.11 20.29
C GLN A 472 -11.19 51.03 21.08
N THR A 473 -12.27 50.64 20.41
CA THR A 473 -13.56 50.35 21.05
C THR A 473 -13.93 48.91 20.75
N VAL A 474 -14.04 48.08 21.79
CA VAL A 474 -14.36 46.65 21.69
C VAL A 474 -15.53 46.35 22.61
N GLY A 475 -16.62 45.81 22.07
CA GLY A 475 -17.82 45.49 22.85
C GLY A 475 -18.42 46.71 23.59
N GLY A 476 -18.36 47.90 22.99
CA GLY A 476 -18.86 49.15 23.57
C GLY A 476 -17.99 49.77 24.67
N LYS A 477 -16.90 49.13 25.07
CA LYS A 477 -15.91 49.68 25.99
C LYS A 477 -14.70 50.21 25.23
N ARG A 478 -14.11 51.31 25.72
CA ARG A 478 -12.92 51.92 25.11
C ARG A 478 -11.66 51.41 25.80
N TYR A 479 -10.62 51.13 25.02
CA TYR A 479 -9.33 50.61 25.46
C TYR A 479 -8.20 51.40 24.79
N TYR A 480 -7.02 51.36 25.38
CA TYR A 480 -5.80 51.79 24.73
C TYR A 480 -4.81 50.63 24.74
N PHE A 481 -4.45 50.11 23.56
CA PHE A 481 -3.43 49.07 23.42
C PHE A 481 -2.10 49.73 23.09
N ASP A 482 -1.14 49.65 24.01
CA ASP A 482 0.12 50.39 23.92
C ASP A 482 1.04 49.81 22.82
N PRO A 483 1.25 50.51 21.70
CA PRO A 483 2.10 50.02 20.61
C PRO A 483 3.57 49.81 21.04
N ALA A 484 4.04 50.51 22.08
CA ALA A 484 5.39 50.38 22.59
C ALA A 484 5.56 49.17 23.54
N ASN A 485 4.46 48.58 24.00
CA ASN A 485 4.45 47.46 24.93
C ASN A 485 3.67 46.28 24.34
N ALA A 486 4.09 45.81 23.16
CA ALA A 486 3.52 44.65 22.47
C ALA A 486 1.98 44.69 22.30
N CYS A 487 1.39 45.88 22.22
CA CYS A 487 -0.06 46.10 22.18
C CYS A 487 -0.80 45.57 23.43
N HIS A 488 -0.16 45.57 24.59
CA HIS A 488 -0.82 45.28 25.86
C HIS A 488 -1.77 46.42 26.22
N GLY A 489 -2.94 46.08 26.74
CA GLY A 489 -3.95 47.02 27.18
C GLY A 489 -3.44 47.85 28.36
N ALA A 490 -3.56 49.16 28.25
CA ALA A 490 -3.31 50.10 29.34
C ALA A 490 -4.13 49.70 30.57
N ARG A 491 -3.51 49.81 31.74
CA ARG A 491 -4.11 49.43 33.02
C ARG A 491 -3.74 50.48 34.05
N TRP A 492 -4.68 50.80 34.94
CA TRP A 492 -4.49 51.80 35.99
C TRP A 492 -4.23 53.20 35.42
N ASN A 493 -3.34 53.96 36.04
CA ASN A 493 -3.03 55.34 35.69
C ASN A 493 -2.01 55.43 34.55
N VAL A 494 -2.39 55.99 33.40
CA VAL A 494 -1.52 56.10 32.21
C VAL A 494 -1.60 57.51 31.62
N GLN A 495 -0.46 58.04 31.17
CA GLN A 495 -0.43 59.30 30.42
C GLN A 495 -0.32 59.01 28.91
N ILE A 496 -1.27 59.52 28.12
CA ILE A 496 -1.35 59.30 26.67
C ILE A 496 -1.53 60.67 26.01
N GLY A 497 -0.61 61.05 25.13
CA GLY A 497 -0.67 62.35 24.43
C GLY A 497 -0.72 63.55 25.38
N GLY A 498 0.00 63.48 26.51
CA GLY A 498 0.04 64.54 27.54
C GLY A 498 -1.15 64.58 28.51
N LYS A 499 -2.20 63.79 28.26
CA LYS A 499 -3.38 63.71 29.13
C LYS A 499 -3.33 62.47 30.03
N PHE A 500 -3.88 62.59 31.23
CA PHE A 500 -3.97 61.49 32.18
C PHE A 500 -5.28 60.70 32.00
N TYR A 501 -5.18 59.38 32.00
CA TYR A 501 -6.30 58.45 31.88
C TYR A 501 -6.23 57.41 32.99
N TYR A 502 -7.37 56.85 33.36
CA TYR A 502 -7.45 55.71 34.25
C TYR A 502 -8.14 54.54 33.55
N PHE A 503 -7.55 53.35 33.67
CA PHE A 503 -8.06 52.10 33.12
C PHE A 503 -8.31 51.10 34.25
N ASN A 504 -9.42 50.36 34.14
CA ASN A 504 -9.82 49.33 35.08
C ASN A 504 -8.90 48.10 34.98
N SER A 505 -9.12 47.13 35.88
CA SER A 505 -8.39 45.87 35.87
C SER A 505 -8.58 45.04 34.60
N ASP A 506 -9.71 45.21 33.90
CA ASP A 506 -10.00 44.59 32.59
C ASP A 506 -9.45 45.39 31.41
N CYS A 507 -8.60 46.39 31.67
CA CYS A 507 -8.03 47.36 30.73
C CYS A 507 -9.04 48.34 30.11
N SER A 508 -10.32 48.32 30.51
CA SER A 508 -11.30 49.28 29.99
C SER A 508 -11.08 50.68 30.57
N MET A 509 -11.21 51.70 29.72
CA MET A 509 -11.08 53.10 30.10
C MET A 509 -12.20 53.49 31.07
N PHE A 510 -11.83 54.07 32.20
CA PHE A 510 -12.77 54.56 33.20
C PHE A 510 -13.21 55.99 32.87
N THR A 511 -14.49 56.28 33.12
CA THR A 511 -15.05 57.63 33.11
C THR A 511 -15.82 57.88 34.40
N GLY A 512 -15.90 59.14 34.82
CA GLY A 512 -16.58 59.55 36.03
C GLY A 512 -15.65 59.78 37.22
N LEU A 513 -16.22 59.72 38.42
CA LEU A 513 -15.55 60.04 39.67
C LEU A 513 -14.84 58.82 40.26
N LEU A 514 -13.51 58.78 40.15
CA LEU A 514 -12.69 57.75 40.77
C LEU A 514 -12.44 58.09 42.24
N THR A 515 -12.48 57.09 43.12
CA THR A 515 -12.03 57.20 44.51
C THR A 515 -10.83 56.30 44.72
N TRP A 516 -9.70 56.89 45.11
CA TRP A 516 -8.43 56.21 45.31
C TRP A 516 -8.47 55.38 46.59
N ALA A 517 -8.15 54.09 46.49
CA ALA A 517 -8.24 53.16 47.62
C ALA A 517 -7.22 53.47 48.74
N SER A 518 -6.07 54.06 48.40
CA SER A 518 -4.98 54.30 49.34
C SER A 518 -5.31 55.36 50.41
N ASP A 519 -6.10 56.38 50.06
CA ASP A 519 -6.34 57.53 50.95
C ASP A 519 -7.74 58.15 50.81
N GLY A 520 -8.63 57.54 50.02
CA GLY A 520 -9.98 58.01 49.75
C GLY A 520 -10.06 59.33 48.96
N GLY A 521 -8.95 59.84 48.41
CA GLY A 521 -8.99 61.01 47.54
C GLY A 521 -9.70 60.71 46.22
N LYS A 522 -10.08 61.75 45.48
CA LYS A 522 -10.89 61.59 44.27
C LYS A 522 -10.26 62.27 43.08
N SER A 523 -10.45 61.72 41.90
CA SER A 523 -10.13 62.34 40.60
C SER A 523 -11.35 62.17 39.68
N TYR A 524 -11.57 63.10 38.76
CA TYR A 524 -12.66 63.01 37.79
C TYR A 524 -12.12 62.85 36.37
N PHE A 525 -12.63 61.83 35.68
CA PHE A 525 -12.32 61.54 34.29
C PHE A 525 -13.55 61.89 33.44
N GLY A 526 -13.37 62.80 32.48
CA GLY A 526 -14.47 63.30 31.64
C GLY A 526 -15.06 62.23 30.72
N PRO A 527 -16.07 62.60 29.90
CA PRO A 527 -16.65 61.69 28.92
C PRO A 527 -15.65 61.14 27.88
N ASP A 528 -14.58 61.90 27.60
CA ASP A 528 -13.48 61.47 26.74
C ASP A 528 -12.43 60.60 27.46
N GLY A 529 -12.59 60.40 28.77
CA GLY A 529 -11.72 59.63 29.66
C GLY A 529 -10.55 60.40 30.25
N ALA A 530 -10.31 61.65 29.84
CA ALA A 530 -9.18 62.43 30.33
C ALA A 530 -9.48 62.98 31.75
N ALA A 531 -8.47 63.03 32.61
CA ALA A 531 -8.57 63.68 33.91
C ALA A 531 -8.86 65.18 33.73
N VAL A 532 -9.80 65.71 34.51
CA VAL A 532 -10.24 67.10 34.42
C VAL A 532 -9.89 67.85 35.71
N SER A 533 -9.33 69.05 35.57
CA SER A 533 -9.05 69.97 36.69
C SER A 533 -10.14 71.04 36.84
N GLY A 534 -10.04 71.84 37.91
CA GLY A 534 -10.96 72.93 38.24
C GLY A 534 -12.28 72.46 38.87
N TRP A 535 -13.26 73.36 38.88
CA TRP A 535 -14.59 73.11 39.44
C TRP A 535 -15.42 72.16 38.56
N GLN A 536 -15.92 71.07 39.14
CA GLN A 536 -16.79 70.10 38.48
C GLN A 536 -17.98 69.74 39.37
N THR A 537 -19.14 69.48 38.76
CA THR A 537 -20.34 69.00 39.46
C THR A 537 -20.62 67.56 39.04
N VAL A 538 -20.52 66.62 39.98
CA VAL A 538 -20.72 65.19 39.72
C VAL A 538 -21.74 64.64 40.72
N GLY A 539 -22.83 64.05 40.23
CA GLY A 539 -23.89 63.50 41.08
C GLY A 539 -24.51 64.52 42.04
N GLY A 540 -24.60 65.79 41.64
CA GLY A 540 -25.12 66.89 42.46
C GLY A 540 -24.13 67.47 43.49
N SER A 541 -22.94 66.89 43.63
CA SER A 541 -21.88 67.42 44.49
C SER A 541 -20.85 68.21 43.68
N ARG A 542 -20.35 69.31 44.24
CA ARG A 542 -19.34 70.18 43.60
C ARG A 542 -17.95 69.89 44.17
N TYR A 543 -16.99 69.63 43.29
CA TYR A 543 -15.59 69.30 43.63
C TYR A 543 -14.66 70.29 42.91
N TYR A 544 -13.54 70.67 43.55
CA TYR A 544 -12.43 71.36 42.88
C TYR A 544 -11.24 70.41 42.74
N PHE A 545 -10.87 70.10 41.50
CA PHE A 545 -9.74 69.23 41.15
C PHE A 545 -8.51 70.08 40.88
N ASP A 546 -7.53 70.02 41.78
CA ASP A 546 -6.34 70.89 41.76
C ASP A 546 -5.46 70.58 40.53
N PRO A 547 -5.22 71.53 39.61
CA PRO A 547 -4.39 71.30 38.42
C PRO A 547 -2.93 70.97 38.74
N ASP A 548 -2.42 71.37 39.90
CA ASP A 548 -1.04 71.12 40.34
C ASP A 548 -0.92 69.80 41.11
N ALA A 549 -2.04 69.21 41.52
CA ALA A 549 -2.07 67.91 42.17
C ALA A 549 -1.88 66.77 41.16
N TRP A 550 -1.11 65.76 41.56
CA TRP A 550 -0.94 64.51 40.81
C TRP A 550 -2.31 63.90 40.42
N PHE A 551 -2.60 63.76 39.11
CA PHE A 551 -3.89 63.28 38.58
C PHE A 551 -5.11 64.16 38.94
N PHE A 552 -4.88 65.46 39.09
CA PHE A 552 -5.89 66.47 39.39
C PHE A 552 -6.80 66.05 40.53
N ARG A 553 -6.22 65.82 41.72
CA ARG A 553 -6.99 65.32 42.86
C ARG A 553 -7.91 66.39 43.41
N ALA A 554 -9.07 65.97 43.91
CA ALA A 554 -9.98 66.85 44.60
C ALA A 554 -9.32 67.35 45.90
N LEU A 555 -9.41 68.65 46.14
CA LEU A 555 -9.05 69.22 47.44
C LEU A 555 -9.90 68.60 48.55
N LYS A 556 -9.28 68.40 49.71
CA LYS A 556 -9.95 67.95 50.93
C LYS A 556 -9.83 69.09 51.95
N TRP A 557 -10.89 69.32 52.73
CA TRP A 557 -10.92 70.36 53.77
C TRP A 557 -10.93 71.80 53.20
N GLY A 558 -10.91 72.81 54.08
CA GLY A 558 -10.95 74.22 53.68
C GLY A 558 -9.64 74.63 53.01
N HIS A 559 -9.74 75.11 51.77
CA HIS A 559 -8.63 75.64 50.98
C HIS A 559 -9.06 76.95 50.33
N ASP A 560 -8.13 77.90 50.23
CA ASP A 560 -8.29 79.10 49.41
C ASP A 560 -7.92 78.75 47.96
N ILE A 561 -8.82 79.05 47.04
CA ILE A 561 -8.75 78.56 45.64
C ILE A 561 -8.58 79.74 44.67
N ASP A 562 -8.89 80.97 45.11
CA ASP A 562 -8.87 82.18 44.27
C ASP A 562 -7.79 83.20 44.68
N GLY A 563 -7.05 82.94 45.76
CA GLY A 563 -5.94 83.80 46.23
C GLY A 563 -6.37 84.93 47.15
#